data_AF-A0A3C0UX69-F1
#
_entry.id   AF-A0A3C0UX69-F1
#
_cell.length_a   1.000
_cell.length_b   1.000
_cell.length_c   1.000
_cell.angle_alpha   90.00
_cell.angle_beta   90.00
_cell.angle_gamma   90.00
#
_symmetry.space_group_name_H-M   'P 1'
#
loop_
_entity.id
_entity.type
_entity.pdbx_description
1 polymer ?
#
loop_
_entity_poly.entity_id
_entity_poly.type
_entity_poly.pdbx_seq_one_letter_code
_entity_poly.pdbx_strand_id
1 'polypeptide(L)'
;MKKNTLHTFLTYTSLAFLTVATLTSCEDVVDLDVKSGPPQLVVDGWVTNQQTSQTIRLTESAGYFDNSPAKPVLNATVTVTDDKGGVFSFVDLKKDGNYVWKPV
;
A
#
# COMPACT_ATOMS: atom_id res chain seq x y z
N MET A 1 41.84 45.69 -22.10
CA MET A 1 41.04 45.27 -20.92
C MET A 1 39.99 44.17 -21.26
N LYS A 2 40.26 43.21 -22.15
CA LYS A 2 39.29 42.16 -22.58
C LYS A 2 39.66 40.71 -22.19
N LYS A 3 40.85 40.48 -21.64
CA LYS A 3 41.38 39.13 -21.36
C LYS A 3 40.72 38.47 -20.13
N ASN A 4 40.49 39.23 -19.06
CA ASN A 4 39.89 38.69 -17.82
C ASN A 4 38.42 38.28 -17.97
N THR A 5 37.62 39.00 -18.75
CA THR A 5 36.21 38.65 -18.97
C THR A 5 36.04 37.36 -19.77
N LEU A 6 36.94 37.06 -20.72
CA LEU A 6 36.91 35.80 -21.48
C LEU A 6 37.30 34.59 -20.60
N HIS A 7 38.31 34.74 -19.74
CA HIS A 7 38.70 33.67 -18.80
C HIS A 7 37.61 33.37 -17.77
N THR A 8 36.90 34.39 -17.27
CA THR A 8 35.76 34.22 -16.36
C THR A 8 34.60 33.47 -17.03
N PHE A 9 34.30 33.75 -18.31
CA PHE A 9 33.28 32.99 -19.06
C PHE A 9 33.68 31.52 -19.28
N LEU A 10 34.96 31.24 -19.55
CA LEU A 10 35.48 29.89 -19.68
C LEU A 10 35.46 29.11 -18.35
N THR A 11 35.71 29.76 -17.21
CA THR A 11 35.63 29.10 -15.90
C THR A 11 34.19 28.86 -15.44
N TYR A 12 33.24 29.75 -15.78
CA TYR A 12 31.82 29.49 -15.47
C TYR A 12 31.24 28.33 -16.28
N THR A 13 31.62 28.21 -17.56
CA THR A 13 31.17 27.10 -18.41
C THR A 13 31.78 25.77 -18.00
N SER A 14 33.05 25.73 -17.57
CA SER A 14 33.66 24.50 -17.03
C SER A 14 33.06 24.09 -15.69
N LEU A 15 32.74 25.04 -14.81
CA LEU A 15 32.09 24.77 -13.53
C LEU A 15 30.66 24.24 -13.72
N ALA A 16 29.91 24.81 -14.66
CA ALA A 16 28.57 24.31 -15.03
C ALA A 16 28.63 22.88 -15.57
N PHE A 17 29.60 22.57 -16.44
CA PHE A 17 29.78 21.22 -16.95
C PHE A 17 30.13 20.21 -15.85
N LEU A 18 30.99 20.59 -14.90
CA LEU A 18 31.36 19.75 -13.76
C LEU A 18 30.15 19.46 -12.85
N THR A 19 29.26 20.43 -12.63
CA THR A 19 28.04 20.21 -11.84
C THR A 19 27.08 19.24 -12.51
N VAL A 20 26.88 19.31 -13.83
CA VAL A 20 25.96 18.39 -14.55
C VAL A 20 26.48 16.96 -14.55
N ALA A 21 27.80 16.76 -14.62
CA ALA A 21 28.39 15.42 -14.57
C ALA A 21 28.14 14.71 -13.22
N THR A 22 28.05 15.46 -12.11
CA THR A 22 27.78 14.88 -10.78
C THR A 22 26.35 14.40 -10.55
N LEU A 23 25.42 14.69 -11.47
CA LEU A 23 24.02 14.22 -11.38
C LEU A 23 23.80 12.85 -12.06
N THR A 24 24.85 12.19 -12.58
CA THR A 24 24.71 10.88 -13.21
C THR A 24 24.92 9.75 -12.18
N SER A 25 23.89 8.95 -11.93
CA SER A 25 23.99 7.67 -11.21
C SER A 25 23.64 6.53 -12.17
N CYS A 26 24.54 5.54 -12.29
CA CYS A 26 24.19 4.27 -12.93
C CYS A 26 23.39 3.44 -11.92
N GLU A 27 22.10 3.25 -12.20
CA GLU A 27 21.25 2.33 -11.46
C GLU A 27 21.26 0.97 -12.16
N ASP A 28 21.43 -0.11 -11.39
CA ASP A 28 21.26 -1.47 -11.89
C ASP A 28 19.80 -1.89 -11.64
N VAL A 29 19.06 -2.13 -12.72
CA VAL A 29 17.64 -2.50 -12.63
C VAL A 29 17.55 -4.00 -12.34
N VAL A 30 17.08 -4.34 -11.16
CA VAL A 30 16.76 -5.73 -10.82
C VAL A 30 15.34 -6.04 -11.30
N ASP A 31 15.23 -6.83 -12.37
CA ASP A 31 13.95 -7.35 -12.83
C ASP A 31 13.61 -8.64 -12.08
N LEU A 32 12.57 -8.60 -11.25
CA LEU A 32 12.12 -9.72 -10.43
C LEU A 32 10.86 -10.34 -11.05
N ASP A 33 10.99 -11.54 -11.62
CA ASP A 33 9.84 -12.35 -12.04
C ASP A 33 9.21 -13.05 -10.82
N VAL A 34 8.30 -12.34 -10.15
CA VAL A 34 7.54 -12.86 -9.02
C VAL A 34 6.28 -13.55 -9.55
N LYS A 35 6.22 -14.88 -9.43
CA LYS A 35 5.01 -15.64 -9.76
C LYS A 35 3.87 -15.27 -8.80
N SER A 36 2.78 -14.74 -9.35
CA SER A 36 1.55 -14.53 -8.57
C SER A 36 0.79 -15.84 -8.41
N GLY A 37 0.43 -16.17 -7.17
CA GLY A 37 -0.52 -17.23 -6.87
C GLY A 37 -1.97 -16.81 -7.14
N PRO A 38 -2.93 -17.75 -7.02
CA PRO A 38 -4.35 -17.41 -7.05
C PRO A 38 -4.71 -16.50 -5.84
N PRO A 39 -5.63 -15.53 -6.02
CA PRO A 39 -6.08 -14.66 -4.93
C PRO A 39 -6.56 -15.45 -3.70
N GLN A 40 -6.17 -15.00 -2.52
CA GLN A 40 -6.52 -15.58 -1.23
C GLN A 40 -7.44 -14.62 -0.45
N LEU A 41 -8.30 -15.18 0.40
CA LEU A 41 -9.09 -14.39 1.33
C LEU A 41 -8.17 -13.79 2.40
N VAL A 42 -8.24 -12.47 2.57
CA VAL A 42 -7.60 -11.72 3.64
C VAL A 42 -8.66 -11.29 4.64
N VAL A 43 -8.48 -11.70 5.89
CA VAL A 43 -9.35 -11.35 7.02
C VAL A 43 -8.57 -10.41 7.94
N ASP A 44 -9.00 -9.16 8.03
CA ASP A 44 -8.39 -8.14 8.89
C ASP A 44 -9.43 -7.61 9.87
N GLY A 45 -9.14 -7.61 11.16
CA GLY A 45 -10.11 -7.18 12.15
C GLY A 45 -9.54 -7.14 13.55
N TRP A 46 -9.97 -6.12 14.30
CA TRP A 46 -9.65 -5.99 15.71
C TRP A 46 -10.86 -6.39 16.56
N VAL A 47 -10.80 -7.60 17.12
CA VAL A 47 -11.89 -8.17 17.94
C VAL A 47 -11.52 -8.06 19.41
N THR A 48 -12.43 -7.51 20.22
CA THR A 48 -12.20 -7.29 21.66
C THR A 48 -13.41 -7.66 22.50
N ASN A 49 -13.25 -7.65 23.82
CA ASN A 49 -14.34 -7.78 24.79
C ASN A 49 -15.03 -6.44 25.13
N GLN A 50 -14.65 -5.33 24.48
CA GLN A 50 -15.27 -4.04 24.74
C GLN A 50 -16.65 -3.96 24.08
N GLN A 51 -17.61 -3.33 24.77
CA GLN A 51 -18.93 -3.03 24.24
C GLN A 51 -18.87 -1.83 23.29
N THR A 52 -18.15 -1.99 22.19
CA THR A 52 -18.01 -0.99 21.13
C THR A 52 -18.32 -1.62 19.77
N SER A 53 -18.59 -0.79 18.76
CA SER A 53 -18.74 -1.28 17.38
C SER A 53 -17.42 -1.91 16.93
N GLN A 54 -17.50 -3.13 16.39
CA GLN A 54 -16.33 -3.86 15.89
C GLN A 54 -16.48 -4.09 14.40
N THR A 55 -15.36 -4.08 13.69
CA THR A 55 -15.33 -4.21 12.23
C THR A 55 -14.32 -5.27 11.82
N ILE A 56 -14.73 -6.14 10.91
CA ILE A 56 -13.89 -7.12 10.22
C ILE A 56 -13.93 -6.78 8.73
N ARG A 57 -12.78 -6.44 8.16
CA ARG A 57 -12.61 -6.18 6.74
C ARG A 57 -12.19 -7.45 6.02
N LEU A 58 -12.92 -7.78 4.96
CA LEU A 58 -12.60 -8.90 4.07
C LEU A 58 -12.18 -8.39 2.69
N THR A 59 -10.99 -8.78 2.24
CA THR A 59 -10.46 -8.44 0.91
C THR A 59 -9.81 -9.66 0.25
N GLU A 60 -9.61 -9.60 -1.06
CA GLU A 60 -8.76 -10.55 -1.78
C GLU A 60 -7.31 -10.06 -1.83
N SER A 61 -6.35 -10.97 -1.69
CA SER A 61 -4.94 -10.66 -1.92
C SER A 61 -4.69 -10.37 -3.41
N ALA A 62 -3.83 -9.41 -3.71
CA ALA A 62 -3.40 -9.09 -5.06
C ALA A 62 -1.95 -9.54 -5.30
N GLY A 63 -1.54 -9.56 -6.58
CA GLY A 63 -0.15 -9.82 -6.95
C GLY A 63 0.77 -8.70 -6.45
N TYR A 64 2.06 -9.01 -6.27
CA TYR A 64 3.03 -8.06 -5.69
C TYR A 64 3.10 -6.72 -6.44
N PHE A 65 3.04 -6.75 -7.78
CA PHE A 65 3.09 -5.55 -8.62
C PHE A 65 1.70 -4.95 -8.92
N ASP A 66 0.63 -5.50 -8.36
CA ASP A 66 -0.72 -4.96 -8.50
C ASP A 66 -0.94 -3.85 -7.46
N ASN A 67 -1.02 -2.60 -7.95
CA ASN A 67 -1.24 -1.41 -7.14
C ASN A 67 -2.71 -0.96 -7.14
N SER A 68 -3.63 -1.79 -7.62
CA SER A 68 -5.06 -1.50 -7.55
C SER A 68 -5.57 -1.54 -6.10
N PRO A 69 -6.66 -0.83 -5.77
CA PRO A 69 -7.27 -0.93 -4.46
C PRO A 69 -7.66 -2.37 -4.13
N ALA A 70 -7.43 -2.79 -2.88
CA ALA A 70 -7.76 -4.13 -2.42
C ALA A 70 -9.24 -4.47 -2.72
N LYS A 71 -9.46 -5.56 -3.44
CA LYS A 71 -10.81 -5.96 -3.86
C LYS A 71 -11.61 -6.47 -2.66
N PRO A 72 -12.78 -5.88 -2.34
CA PRO A 72 -13.58 -6.29 -1.21
C PRO A 72 -14.29 -7.62 -1.46
N VAL A 73 -14.44 -8.43 -0.42
CA VAL A 73 -15.23 -9.67 -0.47
C VAL A 73 -16.64 -9.38 0.01
N LEU A 74 -17.60 -9.47 -0.90
CA LEU A 74 -19.01 -9.15 -0.66
C LEU A 74 -19.86 -10.41 -0.48
N ASN A 75 -21.01 -10.27 0.18
CA ASN A 75 -21.97 -11.35 0.43
C ASN A 75 -21.40 -12.56 1.20
N ALA A 76 -20.38 -12.33 2.05
CA ALA A 76 -19.86 -13.36 2.94
C ALA A 76 -20.72 -13.48 4.21
N THR A 77 -20.67 -14.65 4.84
CA THR A 77 -21.19 -14.84 6.20
C THR A 77 -20.05 -14.71 7.18
N VAL A 78 -20.09 -13.69 8.05
CA VAL A 78 -19.05 -13.43 9.04
C VAL A 78 -19.62 -13.61 10.43
N THR A 79 -19.09 -14.58 11.16
CA THR A 79 -19.47 -14.87 12.54
C THR A 79 -18.22 -15.04 13.40
N VAL A 80 -18.25 -14.49 14.60
CA VAL A 80 -17.25 -14.73 15.65
C VAL A 80 -17.93 -15.52 16.76
N THR A 81 -17.31 -16.61 17.20
CA THR A 81 -17.80 -17.42 18.31
C THR A 81 -16.80 -17.34 19.46
N ASP A 82 -17.27 -17.04 20.67
CA ASP A 82 -16.42 -17.01 21.87
C ASP A 82 -16.28 -18.40 22.52
N ASP A 83 -15.48 -18.48 23.57
CA ASP A 83 -15.21 -19.70 24.34
C ASP A 83 -16.42 -20.20 25.16
N LYS A 84 -17.43 -19.36 25.34
CA LYS A 84 -18.70 -19.67 26.04
C LYS A 84 -19.82 -20.03 25.06
N GLY A 85 -19.56 -20.05 23.76
CA GLY A 85 -20.53 -20.34 22.71
C GLY A 85 -21.40 -19.15 22.28
N GLY A 86 -21.05 -17.93 22.70
CA GLY A 86 -21.67 -16.71 22.20
C GLY A 86 -21.32 -16.47 20.73
N VAL A 87 -22.34 -16.35 19.88
CA VAL A 87 -22.18 -16.14 18.43
C VAL A 87 -22.52 -14.69 18.07
N PHE A 88 -21.58 -14.00 17.45
CA PHE A 88 -21.68 -12.61 17.03
C PHE A 88 -21.63 -12.51 15.50
N SER A 89 -22.74 -12.07 14.90
CA SER A 89 -22.85 -11.94 13.44
C SER A 89 -22.49 -10.52 12.98
N PHE A 90 -21.56 -10.42 12.04
CA PHE A 90 -21.14 -9.15 11.45
C PHE A 90 -21.83 -8.98 10.09
N VAL A 91 -22.28 -7.76 9.78
CA VAL A 91 -23.01 -7.44 8.54
C VAL A 91 -22.35 -6.31 7.77
N ASP A 92 -22.22 -6.49 6.45
CA ASP A 92 -21.77 -5.45 5.54
C ASP A 92 -22.96 -4.66 4.99
N LEU A 93 -23.30 -3.57 5.67
CA LEU A 93 -24.40 -2.68 5.28
C LEU A 93 -24.02 -1.75 4.11
N LYS A 94 -22.73 -1.53 3.88
CA LYS A 94 -22.23 -0.57 2.88
C LYS A 94 -21.83 -1.22 1.57
N LYS A 95 -21.71 -2.54 1.55
CA LYS A 95 -21.21 -3.35 0.42
C LYS A 95 -19.79 -2.94 0.03
N ASP A 96 -18.96 -2.69 1.04
CA ASP A 96 -17.56 -2.26 0.89
C ASP A 96 -16.55 -3.28 1.46
N GLY A 97 -17.03 -4.46 1.87
CA GLY A 97 -16.20 -5.49 2.49
C GLY A 97 -15.93 -5.27 3.98
N ASN A 98 -16.48 -4.22 4.59
CA ASN A 98 -16.41 -3.97 6.03
C ASN A 98 -17.65 -4.54 6.73
N TYR A 99 -17.49 -5.71 7.35
CA TYR A 99 -18.54 -6.34 8.14
C TYR A 99 -18.51 -5.76 9.55
N VAL A 100 -19.64 -5.24 10.02
CA VAL A 100 -19.73 -4.54 11.31
C VAL A 100 -20.66 -5.29 12.24
N TRP A 101 -20.22 -5.47 13.48
CA TRP A 101 -21.05 -5.88 14.60
C TRP A 101 -21.18 -4.74 15.60
N LYS A 102 -22.37 -4.59 16.17
CA LYS A 102 -22.66 -3.64 17.24
C LYS A 102 -23.20 -4.39 18.45
N PRO A 103 -22.68 -4.15 19.66
CA PRO A 103 -23.28 -4.65 20.88
C PRO A 103 -24.70 -4.10 21.02
N VAL A 104 -25.62 -4.98 21.44
CA VAL A 104 -26.98 -4.62 21.86
C VAL A 104 -27.01 -4.05 23.27
#